data_AF-A0A086JE96-F1
#
_entry.id   AF-A0A086JE96-F1
#
_cell.length_a   1.000
_cell.length_b   1.000
_cell.length_c   1.000
_cell.angle_alpha   90.00
_cell.angle_beta   90.00
_cell.angle_gamma   90.00
#
_symmetry.space_group_name_H-M   'P 1'
#
loop_
_entity.id
_entity.type
_entity.pdbx_description
1 polymer ?
#
loop_
_entity_poly.entity_id
_entity_poly.type
_entity_poly.pdbx_seq_one_letter_code
_entity_poly.pdbx_strand_id
1 'polypeptide(L)'
;STLWFEMFFIPPMPDNVELPDPPQVQSSNDIWSQVTKKWNADFSKYQKMYSEWFPDAPTDRRFLCTAEHVQTRSTFPLPSFLAPIAVPSQISPEGELLHWINSITFLSPPKQMRDGRIASWQVPSSILITRKGGANDHAILLCSCLLGLDYDAYVCKG
;
A
#
# COMPACT_ATOMS: atom_id res chain seq x y z
N SER A 1 -17.99 -4.87 -6.74
CA SER A 1 -18.62 -3.62 -7.21
C SER A 1 -18.53 -3.59 -8.73
N THR A 2 -19.66 -3.55 -9.42
CA THR A 2 -19.71 -3.57 -10.89
C THR A 2 -19.88 -2.13 -11.39
N LEU A 3 -18.97 -1.69 -12.24
CA LEU A 3 -18.98 -0.35 -12.85
C LEU A 3 -19.59 -0.49 -14.25
N TRP A 4 -20.62 0.29 -14.57
CA TRP A 4 -21.22 0.34 -15.90
C TRP A 4 -21.11 1.75 -16.47
N PHE A 5 -20.92 1.85 -17.79
CA PHE A 5 -20.98 3.10 -18.53
C PHE A 5 -21.71 2.86 -19.85
N GLU A 6 -22.33 3.91 -20.37
CA GLU A 6 -22.96 3.93 -21.70
C GLU A 6 -22.25 4.96 -22.58
N MET A 7 -22.09 4.64 -23.86
CA MET A 7 -21.48 5.51 -24.86
C MET A 7 -22.25 5.44 -26.16
N PHE A 8 -22.37 6.58 -26.84
CA PHE A 8 -23.03 6.73 -28.14
C PHE A 8 -22.10 7.44 -29.13
N PHE A 9 -22.17 7.06 -30.41
CA PHE A 9 -21.41 7.69 -31.51
C PHE A 9 -22.34 8.55 -32.38
N ILE A 10 -21.89 9.76 -32.75
CA ILE A 10 -22.58 10.65 -33.68
C ILE A 10 -21.58 11.10 -34.75
N PRO A 11 -21.78 10.76 -36.04
CA PRO A 11 -22.89 9.97 -36.62
C PRO A 11 -22.86 8.49 -36.17
N PRO A 12 -23.94 7.71 -36.42
CA PRO A 12 -23.99 6.28 -36.09
C PRO A 12 -22.77 5.53 -36.64
N MET A 13 -22.22 4.64 -35.82
CA MET A 13 -21.08 3.81 -36.22
C MET A 13 -21.45 2.97 -37.46
N PRO A 14 -20.64 2.98 -38.53
CA PRO A 14 -20.93 2.20 -39.73
C PRO A 14 -21.03 0.69 -39.45
N ASP A 15 -21.90 -0.02 -40.17
CA ASP A 15 -22.18 -1.45 -39.97
C ASP A 15 -20.96 -2.37 -40.22
N ASN A 16 -19.90 -1.84 -40.81
CA ASN A 16 -18.67 -2.54 -41.20
C ASN A 16 -17.46 -2.18 -40.33
N VAL A 17 -17.67 -1.65 -39.12
CA VAL A 17 -16.57 -1.40 -38.16
C VAL A 17 -16.28 -2.68 -37.37
N GLU A 18 -15.15 -3.32 -37.67
CA GLU A 18 -14.57 -4.34 -36.81
C GLU A 18 -13.89 -3.66 -35.62
N LEU A 19 -14.45 -3.85 -34.42
CA LEU A 19 -13.77 -3.45 -33.19
C LEU A 19 -12.62 -4.43 -32.95
N PRO A 20 -11.39 -3.95 -32.67
CA PRO A 20 -10.31 -4.85 -32.28
C PRO A 20 -10.69 -5.56 -30.98
N ASP A 21 -10.32 -6.84 -30.88
CA ASP A 21 -10.46 -7.56 -29.61
C ASP A 21 -9.80 -6.74 -28.50
N PRO A 22 -10.45 -6.61 -27.32
CA PRO A 22 -9.83 -5.95 -26.19
C PRO A 22 -8.47 -6.61 -25.95
N PRO A 23 -7.40 -5.82 -25.77
CA PRO A 23 -6.08 -6.39 -25.56
C PRO A 23 -6.18 -7.38 -24.41
N GLN A 24 -5.65 -8.60 -24.60
CA GLN A 24 -5.54 -9.54 -23.50
C GLN A 24 -4.60 -8.92 -22.47
N VAL A 25 -5.20 -8.28 -21.46
CA VAL A 25 -4.46 -7.72 -20.34
C VAL A 25 -3.87 -8.91 -19.62
N GLN A 26 -2.59 -9.19 -19.88
CA GLN A 26 -1.81 -10.11 -19.07
C GLN A 26 -1.98 -9.66 -17.62
N SER A 27 -2.51 -10.58 -16.81
CA SER A 27 -2.80 -10.45 -15.37
C SER A 27 -2.21 -9.19 -14.73
N SER A 28 -3.08 -8.33 -14.18
CA SER A 28 -2.73 -7.11 -13.46
C SER A 28 -1.66 -7.28 -12.36
N ASN A 29 -1.43 -8.52 -11.91
CA ASN A 29 -0.37 -8.85 -10.95
C ASN A 29 1.05 -8.63 -11.50
N ASP A 30 1.27 -8.73 -12.82
CA ASP A 30 2.61 -8.54 -13.39
C ASP A 30 2.99 -7.07 -13.50
N ILE A 31 2.02 -6.16 -13.60
CA ILE A 31 2.26 -4.71 -13.73
C ILE A 31 3.05 -4.20 -12.52
N TRP A 32 2.60 -4.53 -11.31
CA TRP A 32 3.27 -4.06 -10.09
C TRP A 32 4.64 -4.68 -9.91
N SER A 33 4.81 -5.96 -10.29
CA SER A 33 6.13 -6.62 -10.31
C SER A 33 7.11 -5.89 -11.23
N GLN A 34 6.67 -5.49 -12.43
CA GLN A 34 7.48 -4.70 -13.37
C GLN A 34 7.82 -3.31 -12.81
N VAL A 35 6.85 -2.63 -12.19
CA VAL A 35 7.07 -1.33 -11.53
C VAL A 35 8.09 -1.46 -10.41
N THR A 36 8.00 -2.49 -9.56
CA THR A 36 8.97 -2.76 -8.49
C THR A 36 10.38 -2.96 -9.05
N LYS A 37 10.51 -3.76 -10.12
CA LYS A 37 11.81 -4.00 -10.76
C LYS A 37 12.42 -2.70 -11.29
N LYS A 38 11.62 -1.89 -12.00
CA LYS A 38 12.06 -0.59 -12.53
C LYS A 38 12.48 0.35 -11.40
N TRP A 39 11.65 0.47 -10.37
CA TRP A 39 11.96 1.28 -9.18
C TRP A 39 13.29 0.87 -8.55
N ASN A 40 13.49 -0.43 -8.27
CA ASN A 40 14.73 -0.91 -7.67
C ASN A 40 15.96 -0.64 -8.57
N ALA A 41 15.81 -0.76 -9.89
CA ALA A 41 16.89 -0.45 -10.83
C ALA A 41 17.26 1.03 -10.78
N ASP A 42 16.27 1.93 -10.80
CA ASP A 42 16.49 3.38 -10.73
C ASP A 42 17.07 3.78 -9.36
N PHE A 43 16.55 3.20 -8.28
CA PHE A 43 16.94 3.53 -6.91
C PHE A 43 18.33 3.00 -6.53
N SER A 44 18.84 1.98 -7.23
CA SER A 44 20.21 1.47 -6.99
C SER A 44 21.28 2.56 -7.14
N LYS A 45 21.08 3.51 -8.08
CA LYS A 45 21.96 4.65 -8.28
C LYS A 45 21.90 5.62 -7.10
N TYR A 46 20.68 5.92 -6.63
CA TYR A 46 20.48 6.77 -5.46
C TYR A 46 21.08 6.15 -4.20
N GLN A 47 20.90 4.84 -3.99
CA GLN A 47 21.46 4.15 -2.84
C GLN A 47 22.98 4.22 -2.79
N LYS A 48 23.65 4.14 -3.96
CA LYS A 48 25.10 4.34 -4.03
C LYS A 48 25.50 5.75 -3.59
N MET A 49 24.84 6.78 -4.12
CA MET A 49 25.09 8.17 -3.73
C MET A 49 24.79 8.42 -2.25
N TYR A 50 23.69 7.85 -1.74
CA TYR A 50 23.29 7.97 -0.34
C TYR A 50 24.36 7.38 0.59
N SER A 51 24.90 6.21 0.28
CA SER A 51 25.98 5.59 1.05
C SER A 51 27.30 6.38 1.00
N GLU A 52 27.55 7.11 -0.08
CA GLU A 52 28.71 8.02 -0.16
C GLU A 52 28.55 9.23 0.78
N TRP A 53 27.33 9.76 0.92
CA TRP A 53 27.03 10.88 1.83
C TRP A 53 26.88 10.43 3.30
N PHE A 54 26.41 9.22 3.52
CA PHE A 54 26.15 8.65 4.84
C PHE A 54 26.86 7.29 4.98
N PRO A 55 28.19 7.27 5.17
CA PRO A 55 28.99 6.05 5.19
C PRO A 55 28.62 5.09 6.34
N ASP A 56 28.07 5.61 7.43
CA ASP A 56 27.60 4.81 8.58
C ASP A 56 26.18 4.25 8.39
N ALA A 57 25.50 4.57 7.28
CA ALA A 57 24.15 4.08 7.04
C ALA A 57 24.13 2.57 6.72
N PRO A 58 23.04 1.86 7.06
CA PRO A 58 22.89 0.46 6.68
C PRO A 58 23.00 0.26 5.17
N THR A 59 23.93 -0.59 4.75
CA THR A 59 24.24 -0.82 3.33
C THR A 59 23.10 -1.48 2.55
N ASP A 60 22.26 -2.27 3.24
CA ASP A 60 21.11 -2.98 2.66
C ASP A 60 19.76 -2.34 3.05
N ARG A 61 19.70 -1.00 3.01
CA ARG A 61 18.45 -0.26 3.17
C ARG A 61 17.56 -0.48 1.95
N ARG A 62 16.28 -0.77 2.18
CA ARG A 62 15.28 -1.01 1.11
C ARG A 62 14.25 0.11 1.06
N PHE A 63 14.12 0.72 -0.11
CA PHE A 63 13.08 1.70 -0.41
C PHE A 63 12.00 1.02 -1.22
N LEU A 64 10.96 0.53 -0.56
CA LEU A 64 9.89 -0.22 -1.21
C LEU A 64 8.84 0.75 -1.76
N CYS A 65 8.37 0.52 -3.00
CA CYS A 65 7.21 1.20 -3.59
C CYS A 65 5.95 0.31 -3.61
N THR A 66 6.13 -0.99 -3.36
CA THR A 66 5.08 -2.03 -3.38
C THR A 66 5.25 -2.97 -2.19
N ALA A 67 4.18 -3.66 -1.82
CA ALA A 67 4.19 -4.71 -0.80
C ALA A 67 3.33 -5.91 -1.20
N GLU A 68 3.63 -7.06 -0.60
CA GLU A 68 2.79 -8.25 -0.71
C GLU A 68 1.59 -8.12 0.25
N HIS A 69 0.40 -8.36 -0.27
CA HIS A 69 -0.81 -8.44 0.53
C HIS A 69 -0.89 -9.79 1.25
N VAL A 70 -1.09 -9.77 2.58
CA VAL A 70 -1.05 -10.99 3.42
C VAL A 70 -2.01 -12.10 2.96
N GLN A 71 -3.23 -11.76 2.53
CA GLN A 71 -4.25 -12.74 2.15
C GLN A 71 -4.10 -13.26 0.72
N THR A 72 -4.02 -12.36 -0.27
CA THR A 72 -3.97 -12.73 -1.69
C THR A 72 -2.58 -13.09 -2.19
N ARG A 73 -1.52 -12.81 -1.41
CA ARG A 73 -0.11 -13.00 -1.79
C ARG A 73 0.33 -12.27 -3.05
N SER A 74 -0.52 -11.37 -3.56
CA SER A 74 -0.23 -10.57 -4.74
C SER A 74 0.49 -9.27 -4.33
N THR A 75 1.27 -8.73 -5.25
CA THR A 75 2.00 -7.47 -5.06
C THR A 75 1.11 -6.29 -5.42
N PHE A 76 1.03 -5.33 -4.50
CA PHE A 76 0.26 -4.10 -4.68
C PHE A 76 1.12 -2.87 -4.36
N PRO A 77 0.80 -1.69 -4.91
CA PRO A 77 1.48 -0.45 -4.56
C PRO A 77 1.23 -0.13 -3.06
N LEU A 78 2.25 0.35 -2.35
CA LEU A 78 2.12 0.66 -0.91
C LEU A 78 0.92 1.57 -0.59
N PRO A 79 0.63 2.64 -1.37
CA PRO A 79 -0.52 3.49 -1.11
C PRO A 79 -1.87 2.77 -1.12
N SER A 80 -2.03 1.65 -1.83
CA SER A 80 -3.32 0.94 -1.88
C SER A 80 -3.67 0.21 -0.58
N PHE A 81 -2.74 0.12 0.37
CA PHE A 81 -3.02 -0.42 1.70
C PHE A 81 -3.66 0.62 2.62
N LEU A 82 -3.72 1.89 2.24
CA LEU A 82 -4.43 2.93 2.97
C LEU A 82 -5.88 3.01 2.49
N ALA A 83 -6.79 3.20 3.43
CA ALA A 83 -8.19 3.47 3.14
C ALA A 83 -8.73 4.38 4.24
N PRO A 84 -9.32 5.54 3.92
CA PRO A 84 -9.90 6.42 4.94
C PRO A 84 -10.91 5.67 5.82
N ILE A 85 -10.75 5.79 7.15
CA ILE A 85 -11.67 5.21 8.14
C ILE A 85 -12.44 6.34 8.79
N ALA A 86 -13.77 6.28 8.74
CA ALA A 86 -14.61 7.16 9.52
C ALA A 86 -14.39 6.91 11.02
N VAL A 87 -13.85 7.91 11.72
CA VAL A 87 -13.54 7.84 13.14
C VAL A 87 -14.70 8.46 13.95
N PRO A 88 -15.29 7.74 14.92
CA PRO A 88 -16.29 8.31 15.82
C PRO A 88 -15.72 9.50 16.62
N SER A 89 -16.55 10.51 16.88
CA SER A 89 -16.14 11.74 17.59
C SER A 89 -15.59 11.50 19.01
N GLN A 90 -15.93 10.36 19.63
CA GLN A 90 -15.43 9.98 20.94
C GLN A 90 -13.94 9.61 20.92
N ILE A 91 -13.43 9.13 19.79
CA ILE A 91 -12.03 8.72 19.62
C ILE A 91 -11.27 9.55 18.58
N SER A 92 -11.89 10.64 18.08
CA SER A 92 -11.21 11.58 17.19
C SER A 92 -10.13 12.44 17.87
N PRO A 93 -10.18 12.77 19.19
CA PRO A 93 -9.08 13.47 19.83
C PRO A 93 -7.79 12.65 19.77
N GLU A 94 -6.66 13.31 19.50
CA GLU A 94 -5.37 12.66 19.21
C GLU A 94 -4.94 11.62 20.28
N GLY A 95 -5.13 11.96 21.56
CA GLY A 95 -4.80 11.06 22.67
C GLY A 95 -5.68 9.81 22.71
N GLU A 96 -6.98 9.95 22.46
CA GLU A 96 -7.93 8.83 22.44
C GLU A 96 -7.71 7.95 21.21
N LEU A 97 -7.43 8.56 20.06
CA LEU A 97 -7.11 7.83 18.84
C LEU A 97 -5.86 6.97 19.03
N LEU A 98 -4.78 7.56 19.55
CA LEU A 98 -3.54 6.84 19.82
C LEU A 98 -3.75 5.72 20.84
N HIS A 99 -4.50 5.97 21.91
CA HIS A 99 -4.84 4.95 22.90
C HIS A 99 -5.62 3.79 22.28
N TRP A 100 -6.60 4.09 21.43
CA TRP A 100 -7.38 3.09 20.72
C TRP A 100 -6.54 2.25 19.74
N ILE A 101 -5.64 2.88 18.97
CA ILE A 101 -4.70 2.18 18.09
C ILE A 101 -3.78 1.27 18.91
N ASN A 102 -3.31 1.72 20.07
CA ASN A 102 -2.48 0.92 20.98
C ASN A 102 -3.22 -0.26 21.63
N SER A 103 -4.55 -0.28 21.56
CA SER A 103 -5.36 -1.42 22.03
C SER A 103 -5.36 -2.59 21.03
N ILE A 104 -4.84 -2.39 19.81
CA ILE A 104 -4.60 -3.47 18.85
C ILE A 104 -3.38 -4.28 19.30
N THR A 105 -3.49 -5.62 19.24
CA THR A 105 -2.40 -6.49 19.70
C THR A 105 -1.20 -6.40 18.75
N PHE A 106 -0.06 -6.00 19.29
CA PHE A 106 1.18 -5.93 18.54
C PHE A 106 1.78 -7.33 18.30
N LEU A 107 2.03 -7.66 17.03
CA LEU A 107 2.67 -8.91 16.61
C LEU A 107 4.00 -8.62 15.92
N SER A 108 5.09 -9.17 16.44
CA SER A 108 6.39 -9.12 15.79
C SER A 108 6.87 -10.54 15.46
N PRO A 109 6.78 -10.98 14.20
CA PRO A 109 7.27 -12.29 13.80
C PRO A 109 8.76 -12.43 14.12
N PRO A 110 9.25 -13.60 14.60
CA PRO A 110 10.67 -13.79 14.94
C PRO A 110 11.62 -13.42 13.80
N LYS A 111 11.22 -13.70 12.55
CA LYS A 111 11.98 -13.32 11.35
C LYS A 111 12.11 -11.80 11.19
N GLN A 112 11.05 -11.05 11.48
CA GLN A 112 11.07 -9.59 11.45
C GLN A 112 11.92 -9.03 12.59
N MET A 113 11.87 -9.62 13.78
CA MET A 113 12.74 -9.21 14.90
C MET A 113 14.22 -9.44 14.59
N ARG A 114 14.55 -10.52 13.88
CA ARG A 114 15.92 -10.86 13.49
C ARG A 114 16.43 -9.99 12.33
N ASP A 115 15.63 -9.85 11.28
CA ASP A 115 16.08 -9.24 10.03
C ASP A 115 15.74 -7.74 9.96
N GLY A 116 14.90 -7.22 10.86
CA GLY A 116 14.34 -5.86 10.82
C GLY A 116 13.38 -5.62 9.63
N ARG A 117 13.04 -6.68 8.90
CA ARG A 117 12.37 -6.58 7.59
C ARG A 117 10.88 -6.83 7.69
N ILE A 118 10.13 -5.78 7.37
CA ILE A 118 8.69 -5.88 7.05
C ILE A 118 8.55 -6.49 5.65
N ALA A 119 7.80 -7.60 5.57
CA ALA A 119 7.64 -8.39 4.34
C ALA A 119 6.24 -8.27 3.73
N SER A 120 5.19 -8.32 4.55
CA SER A 120 3.79 -8.38 4.12
C SER A 120 2.95 -7.37 4.89
N TRP A 121 1.94 -6.83 4.22
CA TRP A 121 1.11 -5.74 4.74
C TRP A 121 -0.37 -6.17 4.77
N GLN A 122 -1.11 -5.71 5.77
CA GLN A 122 -2.56 -5.91 5.86
C GLN A 122 -3.31 -4.62 5.49
N VAL A 123 -4.52 -4.78 4.95
CA VAL A 123 -5.46 -3.67 4.77
C VAL A 123 -6.20 -3.37 6.08
N PRO A 124 -6.67 -2.12 6.31
CA PRO A 124 -7.27 -1.70 7.57
C PRO A 124 -8.45 -2.59 8.01
N SER A 125 -9.29 -3.02 7.07
CA SER A 125 -10.42 -3.93 7.36
C SER A 125 -9.97 -5.25 7.98
N SER A 126 -8.85 -5.81 7.52
CA SER A 126 -8.31 -7.05 8.06
C SER A 126 -7.75 -6.86 9.46
N ILE A 127 -7.06 -5.74 9.71
CA ILE A 127 -6.49 -5.40 11.02
C ILE A 127 -7.60 -5.21 12.06
N LEU A 128 -8.68 -4.53 11.68
CA LEU A 128 -9.84 -4.30 12.55
C LEU A 128 -10.57 -5.59 12.93
N ILE A 129 -10.63 -6.56 12.01
CA ILE A 129 -11.24 -7.88 12.26
C ILE A 129 -10.34 -8.73 13.16
N THR A 130 -9.04 -8.83 12.88
CA THR A 130 -8.11 -9.69 13.63
C THR A 130 -7.71 -9.09 14.97
N ARG A 131 -7.83 -7.76 15.12
CA ARG A 131 -7.32 -6.97 16.24
C ARG A 131 -5.84 -7.23 16.53
N LYS A 132 -5.07 -7.57 15.50
CA LYS A 132 -3.66 -7.98 15.57
C LYS A 132 -2.90 -7.46 14.36
N GLY A 133 -1.69 -6.95 14.57
CA GLY A 133 -0.85 -6.46 13.47
C GLY A 133 0.58 -6.13 13.90
N GLY A 134 1.47 -6.02 12.93
CA GLY A 134 2.85 -5.55 13.16
C GLY A 134 2.96 -4.02 13.15
N ALA A 135 4.18 -3.52 13.30
CA ALA A 135 4.45 -2.07 13.31
C ALA A 135 3.90 -1.34 12.06
N ASN A 136 4.02 -1.95 10.87
CA ASN A 136 3.44 -1.42 9.64
C ASN A 136 1.91 -1.38 9.68
N ASP A 137 1.26 -2.41 10.23
CA ASP A 137 -0.19 -2.51 10.28
C ASP A 137 -0.77 -1.47 11.25
N HIS A 138 -0.12 -1.24 12.39
CA HIS A 138 -0.47 -0.14 13.30
C HIS A 138 -0.33 1.23 12.62
N ALA A 139 0.75 1.44 11.85
CA ALA A 139 0.96 2.69 11.10
C ALA A 139 -0.11 2.89 10.01
N ILE A 140 -0.45 1.83 9.26
CA ILE A 140 -1.55 1.83 8.28
C ILE A 140 -2.86 2.21 8.94
N LEU A 141 -3.19 1.60 10.08
CA LEU A 141 -4.44 1.82 10.77
C LEU A 141 -4.57 3.26 11.28
N LEU A 142 -3.50 3.77 11.92
CA LEU A 142 -3.46 5.17 12.38
C LEU A 142 -3.58 6.14 11.21
N CYS A 143 -2.78 5.95 10.15
CA CYS A 143 -2.82 6.82 8.97
C CYS A 143 -4.20 6.79 8.28
N SER A 144 -4.82 5.62 8.20
CA SER A 144 -6.18 5.45 7.67
C SER A 144 -7.24 6.21 8.49
N CYS A 145 -7.08 6.27 9.82
CA CYS A 145 -7.95 7.08 10.69
C CYS A 145 -7.71 8.58 10.50
N LEU A 146 -6.44 9.01 10.41
CA LEU A 146 -6.08 10.41 10.14
C LEU A 146 -6.66 10.87 8.80
N LEU A 147 -6.55 10.05 7.75
CA LEU A 147 -7.16 10.31 6.45
C LEU A 147 -8.68 10.46 6.53
N GLY A 148 -9.36 9.67 7.37
CA GLY A 148 -10.81 9.80 7.58
C GLY A 148 -11.22 10.95 8.50
N LEU A 149 -10.26 11.61 9.13
CA LEU A 149 -10.40 12.88 9.86
C LEU A 149 -9.96 14.08 9.00
N ASP A 150 -9.83 13.89 7.69
CA ASP A 150 -9.40 14.90 6.70
C ASP A 150 -7.97 15.45 6.88
N TYR A 151 -7.10 14.70 7.57
CA TYR A 151 -5.67 15.00 7.58
C TYR A 151 -4.98 14.47 6.32
N ASP A 152 -4.05 15.24 5.78
CA ASP A 152 -3.13 14.77 4.73
C ASP A 152 -2.01 13.92 5.37
N ALA A 153 -2.25 12.61 5.43
CA ALA A 153 -1.36 11.65 6.10
C ALA A 153 -0.84 10.59 5.13
N TYR A 154 0.44 10.22 5.30
CA TYR A 154 1.10 9.19 4.52
C TYR A 154 1.88 8.23 5.42
N VAL A 155 2.04 6.98 4.97
CA VAL A 155 2.90 5.99 5.63
C VAL A 155 4.20 5.87 4.85
N CYS A 156 5.32 6.05 5.56
CA CYS A 156 6.65 5.78 5.06
C CYS A 156 7.31 4.63 5.84
N LYS A 157 8.35 4.04 5.26
CA LYS A 157 9.17 3.00 5.88
C LYS A 157 10.62 3.49 5.95
N GLY A 158 11.19 3.54 7.15
CA GLY A 158 12.55 4.02 7.43
C GLY A 158 13.51 2.96 7.92
#